data_AF-A0A1Q7WL01-F1
#
_entry.id   AF-A0A1Q7WL01-F1
#
_cell.length_a   1.000
_cell.length_b   1.000
_cell.length_c   1.000
_cell.angle_alpha   90.00
_cell.angle_beta   90.00
_cell.angle_gamma   90.00
#
_symmetry.space_group_name_H-M   'P 1'
#
loop_
_entity.id
_entity.type
_entity.pdbx_description
1 polymer ?
#
loop_
_entity_poly.entity_id
_entity_poly.type
_entity_poly.pdbx_seq_one_letter_code
_entity_poly.pdbx_strand_id
1 'polypeptide(L)'
;MAQTQVCYVCSAQVYPDQWSNSRTSHFVDQYRCKGCGRYVCDELHTQRKIDDVFIVREGLRGHRYQYTTRYCDICSPVYRIGGIKGLARWLVVIGTVAATAFFYLHH
;
A
#
# COMPACT_ATOMS: atom_id res chain seq x y z
N MET A 1 -23.21 8.32 7.73
CA MET A 1 -23.22 7.73 6.38
C MET A 1 -22.01 6.81 6.27
N ALA A 2 -22.20 5.49 6.25
CA ALA A 2 -21.11 4.57 5.99
C ALA A 2 -20.72 4.74 4.51
N GLN A 3 -19.56 5.30 4.24
CA GLN A 3 -19.05 5.44 2.88
C GLN A 3 -18.87 4.02 2.34
N THR A 4 -19.67 3.61 1.35
CA THR A 4 -19.56 2.28 0.76
C THR A 4 -18.19 2.15 0.10
N GLN A 5 -17.34 1.33 0.69
CA GLN A 5 -16.01 1.04 0.17
C GLN A 5 -16.17 -0.07 -0.87
N VAL A 6 -15.87 0.25 -2.12
CA VAL A 6 -16.09 -0.65 -3.26
C VAL A 6 -14.81 -0.84 -4.05
N CYS A 7 -14.64 -2.00 -4.67
CA CYS A 7 -13.54 -2.25 -5.58
C CYS A 7 -13.62 -1.28 -6.76
N TYR A 8 -12.52 -0.59 -7.07
CA TYR A 8 -12.49 0.39 -8.16
C TYR A 8 -12.65 -0.24 -9.57
N VAL A 9 -12.52 -1.57 -9.69
CA VAL A 9 -12.62 -2.28 -10.97
C VAL A 9 -14.01 -2.86 -11.18
N CYS A 10 -14.49 -3.70 -10.26
CA CYS A 10 -15.77 -4.40 -10.41
C CYS A 10 -16.91 -3.86 -9.54
N SER A 11 -16.69 -2.79 -8.76
CA SER A 11 -17.67 -2.23 -7.81
C SER A 11 -18.16 -3.18 -6.70
N ALA A 12 -17.59 -4.39 -6.60
CA ALA A 12 -17.87 -5.31 -5.51
C ALA A 12 -17.57 -4.64 -4.16
N GLN A 13 -18.44 -4.85 -3.18
CA GLN A 13 -18.26 -4.30 -1.85
C GLN A 13 -16.99 -4.89 -1.23
N VAL A 14 -16.15 -4.03 -0.65
CA VAL A 14 -14.99 -4.45 0.12
C VAL A 14 -15.22 -4.09 1.58
N TYR A 15 -14.68 -4.91 2.47
CA TYR A 15 -14.83 -4.75 3.91
C TYR A 15 -13.44 -4.63 4.53
N PRO A 16 -12.84 -3.42 4.52
CA PRO A 16 -11.71 -3.09 5.37
C PRO A 16 -12.03 -3.47 6.81
N ASP A 17 -11.15 -4.28 7.38
CA ASP A 17 -11.39 -4.85 8.69
C ASP A 17 -10.12 -4.84 9.52
N GLN A 18 -10.33 -4.78 10.82
CA GLN A 18 -9.30 -4.91 11.83
C GLN A 18 -9.86 -5.82 12.92
N TRP A 19 -9.14 -6.91 13.17
CA TRP A 19 -9.49 -7.83 14.24
C TRP A 19 -8.27 -8.19 15.07
N SER A 20 -8.52 -8.71 16.27
CA SER A 20 -7.48 -9.21 17.15
C SER A 20 -7.78 -10.65 17.51
N ASN A 21 -6.78 -11.52 17.39
CA ASN A 21 -6.90 -12.91 17.86
C ASN A 21 -6.55 -13.01 19.35
N SER A 22 -5.78 -12.06 19.87
CA SER A 22 -5.45 -11.96 21.29
C SER A 22 -5.26 -10.50 21.69
N ARG A 23 -5.06 -10.24 22.99
CA ARG A 23 -4.74 -8.89 23.50
C ARG A 23 -3.43 -8.32 22.95
N THR A 24 -2.59 -9.16 22.36
CA THR A 24 -1.25 -8.80 21.86
C THR A 24 -1.08 -9.06 20.37
N SER A 25 -2.09 -9.60 19.67
CA SER A 25 -2.00 -9.94 18.24
C SER A 25 -3.16 -9.31 17.48
N HIS A 26 -2.82 -8.33 16.65
CA HIS A 26 -3.74 -7.50 15.88
C HIS A 26 -3.47 -7.69 14.39
N PHE A 27 -4.54 -7.75 13.61
CA PHE A 27 -4.52 -7.93 12.16
C PHE A 27 -5.27 -6.76 11.53
N VAL A 28 -4.69 -6.18 10.48
CA VAL A 28 -5.23 -5.01 9.81
C VAL A 28 -5.21 -5.26 8.30
N ASP A 29 -6.38 -5.27 7.68
CA ASP A 29 -6.51 -5.33 6.22
C ASP A 29 -7.39 -4.18 5.73
N GLN A 30 -6.77 -3.25 5.02
CA GLN A 30 -7.47 -2.05 4.54
C GLN A 30 -8.20 -2.27 3.21
N TYR A 31 -8.05 -3.44 2.57
CA TYR A 31 -8.57 -3.70 1.21
C TYR A 31 -8.17 -2.61 0.19
N ARG A 32 -7.02 -1.96 0.38
CA ARG A 32 -6.49 -0.92 -0.50
C ARG A 32 -5.21 -1.35 -1.15
N CYS A 33 -5.07 -1.04 -2.42
CA CYS A 33 -3.80 -1.18 -3.11
C CYS A 33 -2.78 -0.19 -2.54
N LYS A 34 -1.64 -0.67 -2.03
CA LYS A 34 -0.54 0.18 -1.50
C LYS A 34 0.06 1.08 -2.60
N GLY A 35 0.06 0.59 -3.85
CA GLY A 35 0.63 1.26 -5.00
C GLY A 35 -0.18 2.44 -5.56
N CYS A 36 -1.52 2.34 -5.62
CA CYS A 36 -2.38 3.40 -6.15
C CYS A 36 -3.32 4.02 -5.10
N GLY A 37 -3.52 3.36 -3.95
CA GLY A 37 -4.39 3.80 -2.86
C GLY A 37 -5.88 3.52 -3.06
N ARG A 38 -6.28 2.88 -4.16
CA ARG A 38 -7.68 2.54 -4.44
C ARG A 38 -8.08 1.24 -3.77
N TYR A 39 -9.36 1.11 -3.44
CA TYR A 39 -9.95 -0.11 -2.87
C TYR A 39 -10.00 -1.24 -3.90
N VAL A 40 -9.57 -2.43 -3.52
CA VAL A 40 -9.44 -3.59 -4.41
C VAL A 40 -9.96 -4.86 -3.72
N CYS A 41 -10.78 -5.65 -4.41
CA CYS A 41 -11.29 -6.91 -3.86
C CYS A 41 -10.21 -8.00 -3.85
N ASP A 42 -10.30 -8.94 -2.91
CA ASP A 42 -9.31 -10.05 -2.79
C ASP A 42 -9.45 -11.05 -3.93
N GLU A 43 -10.70 -11.37 -4.28
CA GLU A 43 -11.05 -12.53 -5.10
C GLU A 43 -10.62 -12.43 -6.57
N LEU A 44 -10.58 -11.21 -7.13
CA LEU A 44 -10.35 -11.03 -8.58
C LEU A 44 -9.23 -10.03 -8.93
N HIS A 45 -9.13 -8.92 -8.20
CA HIS A 45 -8.30 -7.78 -8.63
C HIS A 45 -7.07 -7.56 -7.75
N THR A 46 -6.83 -8.43 -6.77
CA THR A 46 -5.60 -8.44 -5.97
C THR A 46 -4.62 -9.45 -6.56
N GLN A 47 -3.62 -8.96 -7.30
CA GLN A 47 -2.60 -9.79 -7.93
C GLN A 47 -1.45 -10.18 -7.00
N ARG A 48 -1.19 -9.34 -5.99
CA ARG A 48 -0.14 -9.59 -5.00
C ARG A 48 -0.59 -9.11 -3.63
N LYS A 49 -0.33 -9.95 -2.64
CA LYS A 49 -0.58 -9.71 -1.21
C LYS A 49 0.73 -9.86 -0.46
N ILE A 50 1.01 -8.94 0.46
CA ILE A 50 2.21 -8.93 1.31
C ILE A 50 1.78 -8.64 2.73
N ASP A 51 2.12 -9.54 3.63
CA ASP A 51 1.86 -9.37 5.06
C ASP A 51 3.12 -8.85 5.76
N ASP A 52 3.03 -7.63 6.27
CA ASP A 52 4.08 -6.97 7.03
C ASP A 52 3.77 -7.13 8.53
N VAL A 53 4.71 -7.68 9.31
CA VAL A 53 4.56 -7.88 10.76
C VAL A 53 5.41 -6.86 11.51
N PHE A 54 4.77 -6.05 12.34
CA PHE A 54 5.40 -5.07 13.21
C PHE A 54 5.22 -5.49 14.66
N ILE A 55 6.31 -5.47 15.42
CA ILE A 55 6.27 -5.73 16.86
C ILE A 55 6.56 -4.42 17.57
N VAL A 56 5.53 -3.87 18.21
CA VAL A 56 5.63 -2.67 19.03
C VAL A 56 5.73 -3.12 20.48
N ARG A 57 6.74 -2.65 21.21
CA ARG A 57 6.90 -2.95 22.64
C ARG A 57 6.46 -1.75 23.47
N GLU A 58 5.52 -1.98 24.38
CA GLU A 58 5.12 -1.03 25.41
C GLU A 58 5.51 -1.61 26.77
N GLY A 59 6.66 -1.16 27.29
CA GLY A 59 7.25 -1.70 28.51
C GLY A 59 7.60 -3.19 28.39
N LEU A 60 7.02 -4.03 29.26
CA LEU A 60 7.22 -5.48 29.27
C LEU A 60 6.27 -6.23 28.31
N ARG A 61 5.31 -5.55 27.67
CA ARG A 61 4.34 -6.17 26.77
C ARG A 61 4.68 -5.88 25.31
N GLY A 62 4.73 -6.93 24.50
CA GLY A 62 4.87 -6.81 23.04
C GLY A 62 3.53 -6.96 22.35
N HIS A 63 3.17 -5.98 21.52
CA HIS A 63 2.03 -6.01 20.61
C HIS A 63 2.53 -6.33 19.20
N ARG A 64 1.97 -7.37 18.60
CA ARG A 64 2.21 -7.78 17.22
C ARG A 64 1.08 -7.25 16.35
N TYR A 65 1.42 -6.45 15.36
CA TYR A 65 0.51 -5.95 14.34
C TYR A 65 0.88 -6.56 12.99
N GLN A 66 -0.04 -7.28 12.38
CA GLN A 66 0.10 -7.81 11.03
C GLN A 66 -0.73 -6.96 10.07
N TYR A 67 -0.06 -6.26 9.17
CA TYR A 67 -0.68 -5.44 8.15
C TYR A 67 -0.65 -6.18 6.83
N THR A 68 -1.83 -6.45 6.30
CA THR A 68 -1.99 -7.01 4.97
C THR A 68 -2.02 -5.87 3.96
N THR A 69 -1.03 -5.86 3.06
CA THR A 69 -0.92 -4.89 1.98
C THR A 69 -1.17 -5.56 0.64
N ARG A 70 -1.94 -4.89 -0.22
CA ARG A 70 -2.41 -5.44 -1.50
C ARG A 70 -1.86 -4.64 -2.67
N TYR A 71 -1.70 -5.28 -3.82
CA TYR A 71 -1.34 -4.65 -5.09
C TYR A 71 -2.29 -5.15 -6.19
N CYS A 72 -2.94 -4.21 -6.87
CA CYS A 72 -3.73 -4.52 -8.06
C CYS A 72 -2.83 -4.90 -9.24
N ASP A 73 -3.42 -5.43 -10.31
CA ASP A 73 -2.71 -5.86 -11.53
C ASP A 73 -1.72 -4.81 -12.05
N ILE A 74 -2.13 -3.55 -12.06
CA ILE A 74 -1.31 -2.44 -12.57
C ILE A 74 -0.12 -2.16 -11.64
N CYS A 75 -0.32 -2.25 -10.33
CA CYS A 75 0.73 -1.92 -9.35
C CYS A 75 1.64 -3.12 -9.02
N SER A 76 1.20 -4.34 -9.29
CA SER A 76 1.91 -5.57 -8.92
C SER A 76 3.30 -5.70 -9.58
N PRO A 77 3.50 -5.37 -10.87
CA PRO A 77 4.83 -5.45 -11.49
C PRO A 77 5.87 -4.53 -10.85
N VAL A 78 5.44 -3.35 -10.38
CA VAL A 78 6.29 -2.31 -9.80
C VAL A 78 6.14 -2.19 -8.28
N TYR A 79 5.69 -3.27 -7.62
CA TYR A 79 5.43 -3.26 -6.18
C TYR A 79 6.67 -2.89 -5.34
N ARG A 80 7.87 -3.29 -5.79
CA ARG A 80 9.14 -3.05 -5.08
C ARG A 80 9.47 -1.57 -4.93
N ILE A 81 9.04 -0.73 -5.87
CA ILE A 81 9.27 0.71 -5.83
C ILE A 81 8.07 1.47 -5.25
N GLY A 82 7.03 0.78 -4.79
CA GLY A 82 5.82 1.39 -4.22
C GLY A 82 4.67 1.60 -5.21
N GLY A 83 4.63 0.81 -6.29
CA GLY A 83 3.56 0.90 -7.30
C GLY A 83 3.59 2.19 -8.11
N ILE A 84 2.44 2.59 -8.65
CA ILE A 84 2.33 3.79 -9.50
C ILE A 84 2.74 5.07 -8.73
N LYS A 85 2.34 5.20 -7.46
CA LYS A 85 2.76 6.34 -6.61
C LYS A 85 4.27 6.39 -6.44
N GLY A 86 4.88 5.24 -6.24
CA GLY A 86 6.32 5.08 -6.16
C GLY A 86 7.03 5.47 -7.46
N LEU A 87 6.53 4.98 -8.59
CA LEU A 87 7.04 5.29 -9.92
C LEU A 87 6.98 6.80 -10.21
N ALA A 88 5.87 7.45 -9.91
CA ALA A 88 5.72 8.90 -10.07
C ALA A 88 6.76 9.67 -9.25
N ARG A 89 7.03 9.25 -7.99
CA ARG A 89 8.07 9.87 -7.16
C ARG A 89 9.46 9.72 -7.79
N TRP A 90 9.80 8.53 -8.28
CA TRP A 90 11.09 8.31 -8.94
C TRP A 90 11.25 9.13 -10.22
N LEU A 91 10.20 9.25 -11.04
CA LEU A 91 10.24 10.10 -12.24
C LEU A 91 10.49 11.57 -11.89
N VAL A 92 9.81 12.09 -10.87
CA VAL A 92 10.02 13.48 -10.42
C VAL A 92 11.46 13.68 -9.91
N VAL A 93 11.98 12.75 -9.10
CA VAL A 93 13.35 12.85 -8.58
C VAL A 93 14.37 12.83 -9.73
N ILE A 94 14.27 11.84 -10.63
CA ILE A 94 15.20 11.71 -11.76
C ILE A 94 15.11 12.94 -12.68
N GLY A 95 13.89 13.39 -12.99
CA GLY A 95 13.67 14.58 -13.81
C GLY A 95 14.25 15.85 -13.18
N THR A 96 14.09 16.02 -11.86
CA THR A 96 14.66 17.17 -11.14
C THR A 96 16.18 17.14 -11.16
N VAL A 97 16.79 15.97 -10.93
CA VAL A 97 18.25 15.82 -10.98
C VAL A 97 18.79 16.10 -12.38
N ALA A 98 18.16 15.54 -13.42
CA ALA A 98 18.56 15.76 -14.81
C ALA A 98 18.44 17.23 -15.23
N ALA A 99 17.33 17.88 -14.89
CA ALA A 99 17.12 19.30 -15.18
C ALA A 99 18.15 20.19 -14.46
N THR A 100 18.46 19.88 -13.20
CA THR A 100 19.47 20.63 -12.43
C THR A 100 20.86 20.47 -13.02
N ALA A 101 21.24 19.25 -13.39
CA ALA A 101 22.53 18.98 -14.04
C ALA A 101 22.64 19.65 -15.42
N PHE A 102 21.57 19.58 -16.22
CA PHE A 102 21.50 20.25 -17.51
C PHE A 102 21.68 21.77 -17.35
N PHE A 103 20.96 22.39 -16.41
CA PHE A 103 21.06 23.82 -16.16
C PHE A 103 22.46 24.21 -15.68
N TYR A 104 23.09 23.41 -14.81
CA TYR A 104 24.44 23.68 -14.31
C TYR A 104 25.53 23.53 -15.39
N LEU A 105 25.38 22.59 -16.34
CA LEU A 105 26.37 22.34 -17.38
C LEU A 105 26.22 23.25 -18.62
N HIS A 106 25.04 23.83 -18.81
CA HIS A 106 24.74 24.74 -19.94
C HIS A 106 24.65 26.22 -19.52
N HIS A 107 24.99 26.53 -18.29
CA HIS A 107 25.14 27.90 -17.80
C HIS A 107 26.61 28.23 -17.58
#